data_AF-A0A9P9AF93-F1
#
_entry.id   AF-A0A9P9AF93-F1
#
_cell.length_a   1.000
_cell.length_b   1.000
_cell.length_c   1.000
_cell.angle_alpha   90.00
_cell.angle_beta   90.00
_cell.angle_gamma   90.00
#
_symmetry.space_group_name_H-M   'P 1'
#
loop_
_entity.id
_entity.type
_entity.pdbx_description
1 polymer ?
#
loop_
_entity_poly.entity_id
_entity_poly.type
_entity_poly.pdbx_seq_one_letter_code
_entity_poly.pdbx_strand_id
1 'polypeptide(L)'
;MAPKNGEKLPQEELKAPTRNVYLHNHTLFGTTINATDLTSHLAKTYSDPDFVAEALQVAFAQCTPEKGEAALTPTWTIRRGDFFSRAMDVVETATGASLARWTLALLSTSASELTFSSDSPHSSHPITVRPVGSSSMLQERFVVDSAELAWKIERGANPFDVRYKLVRTAAGHAHVVARYAHPPGSMYRGGILSVDENEVDVVVALVTCCVMIKKRVQKDVETLGVAS
;
A
#
# COMPACT_ATOMS: atom_id res chain seq x y z
N MET A 1 -26.41 -23.46 9.08
CA MET A 1 -25.46 -23.81 10.16
C MET A 1 -24.55 -22.61 10.34
N ALA A 2 -24.73 -21.83 11.41
CA ALA A 2 -23.84 -20.72 11.72
C ALA A 2 -22.51 -21.28 12.26
N PRO A 3 -21.34 -20.77 11.83
CA PRO A 3 -20.06 -21.23 12.35
C PRO A 3 -19.95 -20.93 13.86
N LYS A 4 -19.44 -21.91 14.61
CA LYS A 4 -19.22 -21.81 16.05
C LYS A 4 -18.21 -20.69 16.35
N ASN A 5 -18.58 -19.80 17.26
CA ASN A 5 -17.69 -18.80 17.84
C ASN A 5 -16.46 -19.48 18.47
N GLY A 6 -15.26 -19.19 17.96
CA GLY A 6 -14.00 -19.49 18.66
C GLY A 6 -12.89 -20.14 17.84
N GLU A 7 -13.15 -20.59 16.62
CA GLU A 7 -12.06 -21.03 15.73
C GLU A 7 -11.32 -19.78 15.23
N LYS A 8 -10.14 -19.50 15.81
CA LYS A 8 -9.16 -18.60 15.18
C LYS A 8 -8.87 -19.23 13.82
N LEU A 9 -9.49 -18.69 12.77
CA LEU A 9 -9.06 -18.97 11.40
C LEU A 9 -7.53 -18.82 11.40
N PRO A 10 -6.77 -19.83 10.91
CA PRO A 10 -5.33 -19.72 10.84
C PRO A 10 -5.03 -18.38 10.18
N GLN A 11 -4.24 -17.54 10.88
CA GLN A 11 -3.83 -16.27 10.32
C GLN A 11 -3.07 -16.63 9.05
N GLU A 12 -3.69 -16.40 7.89
CA GLU A 12 -3.02 -16.62 6.61
C GLU A 12 -1.77 -15.75 6.60
N GLU A 13 -0.61 -16.42 6.67
CA GLU A 13 0.70 -15.79 6.68
C GLU A 13 1.16 -15.47 5.26
N LEU A 14 1.76 -14.29 5.10
CA LEU A 14 2.55 -13.98 3.92
C LEU A 14 3.80 -14.85 3.98
N LYS A 15 3.89 -15.84 3.09
CA LYS A 15 4.86 -16.95 3.21
C LYS A 15 6.30 -16.52 2.92
N ALA A 16 6.52 -15.65 1.94
CA ALA A 16 7.86 -15.24 1.53
C ALA A 16 7.82 -13.92 0.72
N PRO A 17 7.73 -12.75 1.37
CA PRO A 17 7.86 -11.50 0.63
C PRO A 17 9.26 -11.38 0.04
N THR A 18 9.32 -11.05 -1.25
CA THR A 18 10.56 -10.82 -1.99
C THR A 18 10.94 -9.35 -2.03
N ARG A 19 10.00 -8.44 -1.75
CA ARG A 19 10.24 -7.00 -1.66
C ARG A 19 9.72 -6.40 -0.37
N ASN A 20 10.45 -5.42 0.13
CA ASN A 20 10.09 -4.61 1.28
C ASN A 20 10.26 -3.15 0.94
N VAL A 21 9.14 -2.46 0.76
CA VAL A 21 9.09 -1.07 0.31
C VAL A 21 8.66 -0.18 1.47
N TYR A 22 9.47 0.81 1.79
CA TYR A 22 9.09 1.86 2.73
C TYR A 22 8.33 2.97 2.01
N LEU A 23 7.07 3.14 2.40
CA LEU A 23 6.25 4.27 2.03
C LEU A 23 6.56 5.45 2.95
N HIS A 24 7.06 6.52 2.38
CA HIS A 24 7.37 7.74 3.12
C HIS A 24 6.09 8.37 3.68
N ASN A 25 6.28 9.13 4.75
CA ASN A 25 5.20 9.92 5.34
C ASN A 25 4.60 10.87 4.31
N HIS A 26 3.29 10.81 4.13
CA HIS A 26 2.55 11.68 3.23
C HIS A 26 1.21 12.11 3.85
N THR A 27 0.67 13.22 3.35
CA THR A 27 -0.59 13.81 3.80
C THR A 27 -1.67 13.67 2.72
N LEU A 28 -2.93 13.92 3.08
CA LEU A 28 -4.06 13.86 2.13
C LEU A 28 -3.84 14.78 0.91
N PHE A 29 -3.44 16.01 1.19
CA PHE A 29 -3.17 17.06 0.19
C PHE A 29 -1.75 17.02 -0.36
N GLY A 30 -0.93 16.07 0.09
CA GLY A 30 0.40 15.84 -0.44
C GLY A 30 0.33 15.55 -1.94
N THR A 31 1.06 16.34 -2.70
CA THR A 31 1.24 16.18 -4.15
C THR A 31 2.24 15.08 -4.48
N THR A 32 3.06 14.65 -3.52
CA THR A 32 4.11 13.66 -3.72
C THR A 32 4.02 12.56 -2.66
N ILE A 33 4.18 11.31 -3.06
CA ILE A 33 4.39 10.15 -2.21
C ILE A 33 5.66 9.47 -2.70
N ASN A 34 6.65 9.32 -1.82
CA ASN A 34 7.90 8.64 -2.13
C ASN A 34 7.87 7.22 -1.56
N ALA A 35 8.48 6.30 -2.29
CA ALA A 35 8.63 4.91 -1.87
C ALA A 35 10.07 4.47 -2.12
N THR A 36 10.69 3.86 -1.10
CA THR A 36 12.08 3.37 -1.16
C THR A 36 12.08 1.85 -1.01
N ASP A 37 12.73 1.14 -1.93
CA ASP A 37 13.00 -0.28 -1.76
C ASP A 37 14.07 -0.47 -0.67
N LEU A 38 13.70 -1.14 0.42
CA LEU A 38 14.58 -1.48 1.53
C LEU A 38 15.04 -2.94 1.50
N THR A 39 14.67 -3.71 0.48
CA THR A 39 14.87 -5.17 0.45
C THR A 39 16.31 -5.59 0.75
N SER A 40 17.30 -4.92 0.16
CA SER A 40 18.72 -5.20 0.38
C SER A 40 19.30 -4.65 1.68
N HIS A 41 18.52 -3.86 2.43
CA HIS A 41 18.94 -3.18 3.65
C HIS A 41 18.42 -3.85 4.93
N LEU A 42 17.53 -4.84 4.81
CA LEU A 42 16.96 -5.56 5.94
C LEU A 42 17.78 -6.83 6.21
N ALA A 43 18.20 -7.01 7.46
CA ALA A 43 18.88 -8.20 7.94
C ALA A 43 17.87 -9.29 8.36
N LYS A 44 16.74 -8.89 8.96
CA LYS A 44 15.69 -9.83 9.35
C LYS A 44 14.82 -10.24 8.17
N THR A 45 14.43 -11.51 8.19
CA THR A 45 13.39 -12.05 7.32
C THR A 45 12.01 -11.68 7.84
N TYR A 46 11.02 -11.64 6.96
CA TYR A 46 9.65 -11.28 7.30
C TYR A 46 8.99 -12.15 8.40
N SER A 47 9.40 -13.41 8.53
CA SER A 47 8.92 -14.31 9.59
C SER A 47 9.41 -13.94 10.99
N ASP A 48 10.39 -13.02 11.10
CA ASP A 48 10.89 -12.55 12.38
C ASP A 48 9.87 -11.61 13.05
N PRO A 49 9.51 -11.82 14.33
CA PRO A 49 8.54 -10.97 15.03
C PRO A 49 8.94 -9.49 15.10
N ASP A 50 10.23 -9.19 15.04
CA ASP A 50 10.77 -7.83 15.10
C ASP A 50 11.02 -7.23 13.71
N PHE A 51 10.70 -7.95 12.64
CA PHE A 51 10.94 -7.51 11.26
C PHE A 51 10.43 -6.09 11.00
N VAL A 52 9.17 -5.81 11.38
CA VAL A 52 8.55 -4.50 11.16
C VAL A 52 9.28 -3.40 11.93
N ALA A 53 9.72 -3.69 13.17
CA ALA A 53 10.44 -2.72 13.99
C ALA A 53 11.81 -2.39 13.38
N GLU A 54 12.55 -3.41 12.92
CA GLU A 54 13.81 -3.21 12.19
C GLU A 54 13.58 -2.41 10.90
N ALA A 55 12.61 -2.81 10.09
CA ALA A 55 12.36 -2.17 8.80
C ALA A 55 12.02 -0.68 8.95
N LEU A 56 11.26 -0.33 9.99
CA LEU A 56 11.00 1.07 10.34
C LEU A 56 12.25 1.79 10.85
N GLN A 57 13.08 1.14 11.68
CA GLN A 57 14.33 1.72 12.15
C GLN A 57 15.28 2.03 10.99
N VAL A 58 15.47 1.07 10.07
CA VAL A 58 16.26 1.23 8.85
C VAL A 58 15.68 2.35 7.99
N ALA A 59 14.36 2.37 7.79
CA ALA A 59 13.69 3.42 7.05
C ALA A 59 13.99 4.81 7.63
N PHE A 60 13.85 5.02 8.94
CA PHE A 60 14.12 6.31 9.57
C PHE A 60 15.59 6.70 9.49
N ALA A 61 16.52 5.77 9.73
CA ALA A 61 17.95 6.05 9.63
C ALA A 61 18.35 6.44 8.20
N GLN A 62 17.83 5.73 7.20
CA GLN A 62 18.28 5.84 5.82
C GLN A 62 17.50 6.88 4.98
N CYS A 63 16.22 7.11 5.27
CA CYS A 63 15.37 8.02 4.50
C CYS A 63 15.23 9.41 5.16
N THR A 64 15.57 9.53 6.45
CA THR A 64 15.60 10.81 7.17
C THR A 64 16.93 10.99 7.89
N PRO A 65 18.07 11.02 7.16
CA PRO A 65 19.39 11.11 7.78
C PRO A 65 19.57 12.40 8.57
N GLU A 66 20.40 12.32 9.61
CA GLU A 66 20.90 13.51 10.29
C GLU A 66 21.78 14.35 9.33
N LYS A 67 21.95 15.64 9.66
CA LYS A 67 22.66 16.60 8.79
C LYS A 67 24.05 16.08 8.41
N GLY A 68 24.23 15.73 7.13
CA GLY A 68 25.52 15.38 6.54
C GLY A 68 25.58 13.99 5.91
N GLU A 69 24.63 13.10 6.22
CA GLU A 69 24.54 11.78 5.56
C GLU A 69 23.63 11.84 4.33
N ALA A 70 24.00 11.07 3.31
CA ALA A 70 23.21 10.97 2.07
C ALA A 70 21.99 10.09 2.32
N ALA A 71 20.79 10.65 2.13
CA ALA A 71 19.55 9.88 2.22
C ALA A 71 19.48 8.86 1.09
N LEU A 72 18.90 7.69 1.37
CA LEU A 72 18.51 6.77 0.31
C LEU A 72 17.54 7.47 -0.64
N THR A 73 17.88 7.42 -1.92
CA THR A 73 17.03 7.98 -2.97
C THR A 73 15.77 7.12 -3.09
N PRO A 74 14.56 7.70 -3.13
CA PRO A 74 13.35 6.95 -3.39
C PRO A 74 13.46 6.13 -4.68
N THR A 75 13.00 4.89 -4.68
CA THR A 75 12.96 4.03 -5.89
C THR A 75 11.82 4.45 -6.80
N TRP A 76 10.66 4.76 -6.20
CA TRP A 76 9.48 5.23 -6.90
C TRP A 76 8.96 6.53 -6.31
N THR A 77 8.43 7.38 -7.18
CA THR A 77 7.75 8.61 -6.80
C THR A 77 6.38 8.66 -7.45
N ILE A 78 5.34 8.85 -6.64
CA ILE A 78 3.97 9.12 -7.10
C ILE A 78 3.75 10.61 -6.95
N ARG A 79 3.61 11.34 -8.05
CA ARG A 79 3.51 12.80 -8.07
C ARG A 79 2.27 13.29 -8.78
N ARG A 80 1.66 14.34 -8.25
CA ARG A 80 0.55 15.06 -8.88
C ARG A 80 1.14 16.22 -9.70
N GLY A 81 0.72 16.36 -10.95
CA GLY A 81 1.24 17.41 -11.85
C GLY A 81 0.92 18.82 -11.38
N ASP A 82 -0.29 19.03 -10.84
CA ASP A 82 -0.73 20.28 -10.24
C ASP A 82 -1.67 19.99 -9.06
N PHE A 83 -1.95 20.98 -8.21
CA PHE A 83 -2.77 20.78 -7.01
C PHE A 83 -4.21 20.31 -7.32
N PHE A 84 -4.80 20.78 -8.42
CA PHE A 84 -6.18 20.50 -8.84
C PHE A 84 -6.32 19.22 -9.66
N SER A 85 -5.20 18.64 -10.09
CA SER A 85 -5.20 17.47 -10.94
C SER A 85 -5.73 16.28 -10.18
N ARG A 86 -6.68 15.60 -10.83
CA ARG A 86 -7.24 14.34 -10.36
C ARG A 86 -6.39 13.14 -10.77
N ALA A 87 -5.21 13.37 -11.32
CA ALA A 87 -4.30 12.30 -11.73
C ALA A 87 -2.94 12.46 -11.05
N MET A 88 -2.37 11.33 -10.64
CA MET A 88 -1.00 11.22 -10.16
C MET A 88 -0.21 10.31 -11.11
N ASP A 89 0.98 10.74 -11.47
CA ASP A 89 1.92 9.96 -12.26
C ASP A 89 2.81 9.16 -11.32
N VAL A 90 2.92 7.86 -11.57
CA VAL A 90 3.84 6.94 -10.90
C VAL A 90 5.08 6.85 -11.76
N VAL A 91 6.22 7.25 -11.22
CA VAL A 91 7.51 7.24 -11.95
C VAL A 91 8.56 6.46 -11.19
N GLU A 92 9.45 5.80 -11.93
CA GLU A 92 10.72 5.32 -11.38
C GLU A 92 11.65 6.51 -11.20
N THR A 93 12.14 6.74 -9.98
CA THR A 93 12.89 7.96 -9.66
C THR A 93 14.22 8.04 -10.39
N ALA A 94 14.91 6.91 -10.55
CA ALA A 94 16.25 6.86 -11.13
C ALA A 94 16.26 7.23 -12.62
N THR A 95 15.26 6.76 -13.38
CA THR A 95 15.16 6.95 -14.83
C THR A 95 14.20 8.07 -15.22
N GLY A 96 13.27 8.42 -14.33
CA GLY A 96 12.14 9.30 -14.63
C GLY A 96 11.06 8.62 -15.49
N ALA A 97 11.18 7.33 -15.78
CA ALA A 97 10.24 6.59 -16.61
C ALA A 97 8.84 6.56 -15.96
N SER A 98 7.81 6.84 -16.75
CA SER A 98 6.42 6.72 -16.30
C SER A 98 6.01 5.25 -16.28
N LEU A 99 5.62 4.76 -15.10
CA LEU A 99 5.23 3.37 -14.90
C LEU A 99 3.72 3.17 -14.98
N ALA A 100 2.98 4.12 -14.41
CA ALA A 100 1.53 4.12 -14.38
C ALA A 100 0.98 5.53 -14.15
N ARG A 101 -0.30 5.72 -14.43
CA ARG A 101 -1.06 6.91 -14.08
C ARG A 101 -2.29 6.53 -13.26
N TRP A 102 -2.38 7.11 -12.07
CA TRP A 102 -3.44 6.91 -11.10
C TRP A 102 -4.44 8.05 -11.14
N THR A 103 -5.68 7.77 -11.55
CA THR A 103 -6.82 8.68 -11.43
C THR A 103 -7.47 8.55 -10.05
N LEU A 104 -7.48 9.67 -9.31
CA LEU A 104 -8.00 9.79 -7.97
C LEU A 104 -9.53 9.70 -7.94
N ALA A 105 -10.01 8.94 -6.95
CA ALA A 105 -11.40 8.90 -6.53
C ALA A 105 -11.89 10.29 -6.07
N LEU A 106 -13.16 10.62 -6.34
CA LEU A 106 -13.79 11.85 -5.82
C LEU A 106 -14.17 11.72 -4.36
N LEU A 107 -14.68 10.54 -4.00
CA LEU A 107 -15.15 10.17 -2.67
C LEU A 107 -14.39 8.95 -2.18
N SER A 108 -14.27 8.76 -0.87
CA SER A 108 -13.65 7.55 -0.31
C SER A 108 -14.34 6.25 -0.76
N THR A 109 -15.62 6.34 -1.15
CA THR A 109 -16.46 5.23 -1.65
C THR A 109 -16.52 5.13 -3.17
N SER A 110 -15.79 5.96 -3.91
CA SER A 110 -15.74 5.90 -5.38
C SER A 110 -14.55 5.08 -5.87
N ALA A 111 -14.60 4.61 -7.12
CA ALA A 111 -13.51 3.85 -7.71
C ALA A 111 -12.30 4.76 -8.02
N SER A 112 -11.10 4.18 -7.95
CA SER A 112 -9.88 4.76 -8.53
C SER A 112 -9.44 3.90 -9.70
N GLU A 113 -8.78 4.52 -10.68
CA GLU A 113 -8.33 3.85 -11.89
C GLU A 113 -6.83 4.00 -12.03
N LEU A 114 -6.15 2.89 -12.31
CA LEU A 114 -4.73 2.84 -12.64
C LEU A 114 -4.62 2.48 -14.11
N THR A 115 -3.91 3.31 -14.87
CA THR A 115 -3.65 3.09 -16.29
C THR A 115 -2.15 2.89 -16.49
N PHE A 116 -1.79 1.97 -17.37
CA PHE A 116 -0.42 1.62 -17.68
C PHE A 116 -0.19 1.87 -19.18
N SER A 117 1.05 2.14 -19.58
CA SER A 117 1.38 2.21 -21.01
C SER A 117 1.20 0.82 -21.65
N SER A 118 0.96 0.77 -22.96
CA SER A 118 0.72 -0.49 -23.68
C SER A 118 1.91 -1.46 -23.65
N ASP A 119 3.11 -0.94 -23.40
CA ASP A 119 4.38 -1.64 -23.29
C ASP A 119 4.85 -1.81 -21.83
N SER A 120 4.01 -1.43 -20.85
CA SER A 120 4.37 -1.52 -19.44
C SER A 120 4.57 -2.98 -19.00
N PRO A 121 5.67 -3.30 -18.29
CA PRO A 121 5.87 -4.63 -17.74
C PRO A 121 4.97 -4.92 -16.53
N HIS A 122 4.32 -3.90 -15.95
CA HIS A 122 3.58 -4.01 -14.70
C HIS A 122 2.13 -4.46 -14.89
N SER A 123 1.49 -4.05 -15.99
CA SER A 123 0.15 -4.51 -16.34
C SER A 123 -0.17 -4.21 -17.81
N SER A 124 -0.87 -5.14 -18.45
CA SER A 124 -1.33 -5.03 -19.84
C SER A 124 -2.66 -4.29 -20.00
N HIS A 125 -3.35 -3.98 -18.89
CA HIS A 125 -4.69 -3.39 -18.91
C HIS A 125 -4.89 -2.43 -17.73
N PRO A 126 -5.85 -1.49 -17.83
CA PRO A 126 -6.21 -0.65 -16.70
C PRO A 126 -6.74 -1.47 -15.51
N ILE A 127 -6.34 -1.09 -14.30
CA ILE A 127 -6.79 -1.69 -13.05
C ILE A 127 -7.77 -0.73 -12.38
N THR A 128 -9.00 -1.19 -12.13
CA THR A 128 -9.99 -0.40 -11.37
C THR A 128 -10.06 -0.87 -9.91
N VAL A 129 -9.66 0.00 -8.99
CA VAL A 129 -9.72 -0.23 -7.53
C VAL A 129 -11.05 0.27 -6.99
N ARG A 130 -11.87 -0.66 -6.50
CA ARG A 130 -13.24 -0.39 -6.04
C ARG A 130 -13.39 -0.72 -4.56
N PRO A 131 -14.15 0.06 -3.79
CA PRO A 131 -14.46 -0.30 -2.42
C PRO A 131 -15.33 -1.56 -2.36
N VAL A 132 -15.19 -2.32 -1.28
CA VAL A 132 -15.98 -3.51 -1.01
C VAL A 132 -17.07 -3.20 0.01
N GLY A 133 -18.32 -3.26 -0.45
CA GLY A 133 -19.50 -3.07 0.39
C GLY A 133 -19.79 -1.62 0.77
N SER A 134 -20.90 -1.40 1.46
CA SER A 134 -21.36 -0.10 1.96
C SER A 134 -20.86 0.22 3.38
N SER A 135 -19.96 -0.61 3.93
CA SER A 135 -19.64 -0.58 5.36
C SER A 135 -18.61 0.48 5.74
N SER A 136 -18.53 0.79 7.04
CA SER A 136 -17.51 1.66 7.61
C SER A 136 -16.07 1.15 7.44
N MET A 137 -15.87 -0.12 7.05
CA MET A 137 -14.54 -0.69 6.80
C MET A 137 -14.09 -0.41 5.37
N LEU A 138 -12.98 0.32 5.23
CA LEU A 138 -12.33 0.55 3.94
C LEU A 138 -11.57 -0.70 3.52
N GLN A 139 -12.28 -1.54 2.80
CA GLN A 139 -11.71 -2.63 2.03
C GLN A 139 -11.78 -2.24 0.56
N GLU A 140 -10.70 -2.49 -0.16
CA GLU A 140 -10.60 -2.18 -1.58
C GLU A 140 -10.31 -3.46 -2.34
N ARG A 141 -10.98 -3.67 -3.47
CA ARG A 141 -10.75 -4.80 -4.37
C ARG A 141 -10.45 -4.35 -5.78
N PHE A 142 -9.71 -5.18 -6.49
CA PHE A 142 -9.37 -4.99 -7.89
C PHE A 142 -9.10 -6.36 -8.52
N VAL A 143 -8.99 -6.38 -9.85
CA VAL A 143 -8.65 -7.59 -10.61
C VAL A 143 -7.36 -7.31 -11.37
N VAL A 144 -6.43 -8.26 -11.31
CA VAL A 144 -5.21 -8.27 -12.15
C VAL A 144 -4.99 -9.71 -12.60
N ASP A 145 -4.67 -9.92 -13.87
CA ASP A 145 -4.40 -11.24 -14.47
C ASP A 145 -5.48 -12.29 -14.17
N SER A 146 -6.76 -11.86 -14.25
CA SER A 146 -7.94 -12.68 -13.95
C SER A 146 -8.06 -13.19 -12.50
N ALA A 147 -7.20 -12.73 -11.59
CA ALA A 147 -7.32 -12.98 -10.15
C ALA A 147 -7.97 -11.78 -9.46
N GLU A 148 -8.88 -12.03 -8.49
CA GLU A 148 -9.40 -10.97 -7.63
C GLU A 148 -8.43 -10.74 -6.48
N LEU A 149 -8.05 -9.48 -6.24
CA LEU A 149 -7.26 -9.08 -5.09
C LEU A 149 -8.06 -8.13 -4.22
N ALA A 150 -7.90 -8.26 -2.90
CA ALA A 150 -8.58 -7.40 -1.94
C ALA A 150 -7.66 -7.00 -0.78
N TRP A 151 -7.52 -5.69 -0.57
CA TRP A 151 -6.97 -5.11 0.64
C TRP A 151 -7.97 -5.26 1.78
N LYS A 152 -7.58 -5.99 2.82
CA LYS A 152 -8.36 -6.24 4.04
C LYS A 152 -7.63 -5.67 5.24
N ILE A 153 -8.38 -5.04 6.14
CA ILE A 153 -7.85 -4.57 7.43
C ILE A 153 -7.54 -5.79 8.30
N GLU A 154 -6.32 -5.83 8.83
CA GLU A 154 -5.95 -6.76 9.91
C GLU A 154 -6.25 -6.07 11.24
N ARG A 155 -7.21 -6.60 12.00
CA ARG A 155 -7.52 -6.08 13.33
C ARG A 155 -6.49 -6.59 14.33
N GLY A 156 -5.59 -5.70 14.74
CA GLY A 156 -4.70 -5.94 15.88
C GLY A 156 -5.43 -5.84 17.22
N ALA A 157 -4.73 -6.17 18.31
CA ALA A 157 -5.22 -5.94 19.67
C ALA A 157 -5.34 -4.45 20.00
N ASN A 158 -4.52 -3.61 19.35
CA ASN A 158 -4.54 -2.16 19.50
C ASN A 158 -5.36 -1.52 18.36
N PRO A 159 -6.43 -0.74 18.64
CA PRO A 159 -7.23 -0.07 17.62
C PRO A 159 -6.46 0.97 16.79
N PHE A 160 -5.32 1.43 17.28
CA PHE A 160 -4.43 2.38 16.59
C PHE A 160 -3.38 1.68 15.71
N ASP A 161 -3.27 0.35 15.78
CA ASP A 161 -2.38 -0.44 14.94
C ASP A 161 -3.11 -0.82 13.64
N VAL A 162 -3.00 0.06 12.64
CA VAL A 162 -3.69 -0.11 11.36
C VAL A 162 -2.78 -0.91 10.42
N ARG A 163 -3.09 -2.19 10.27
CA ARG A 163 -2.43 -3.09 9.33
C ARG A 163 -3.38 -3.50 8.23
N TYR A 164 -2.84 -3.75 7.04
CA TYR A 164 -3.60 -4.26 5.92
C TYR A 164 -2.89 -5.46 5.31
N LYS A 165 -3.67 -6.42 4.84
CA LYS A 165 -3.20 -7.52 4.01
C LYS A 165 -3.86 -7.49 2.65
N LEU A 166 -3.09 -7.75 1.61
CA LEU A 166 -3.58 -7.97 0.26
C LEU A 166 -3.79 -9.47 0.07
N VAL A 167 -5.04 -9.86 -0.15
CA VAL A 167 -5.42 -11.25 -0.37
C VAL A 167 -5.70 -11.46 -1.86
N ARG A 168 -5.00 -12.40 -2.48
CA ARG A 168 -5.26 -12.87 -3.85
C ARG A 168 -6.21 -14.06 -3.78
N THR A 169 -7.26 -14.04 -4.60
CA THR A 169 -8.23 -15.12 -4.73
C THR A 169 -8.24 -15.61 -6.17
N ALA A 170 -7.85 -16.87 -6.37
CA ALA A 170 -7.81 -17.52 -7.68
C ALA A 170 -8.20 -19.00 -7.55
N ALA A 171 -9.02 -19.50 -8.48
CA ALA A 171 -9.44 -20.91 -8.52
C ALA A 171 -9.97 -21.44 -7.16
N GLY A 172 -10.74 -20.63 -6.43
CA GLY A 172 -11.31 -20.99 -5.13
C GLY A 172 -10.34 -21.00 -3.95
N HIS A 173 -9.07 -20.65 -4.17
CA HIS A 173 -8.06 -20.53 -3.13
C HIS A 173 -7.77 -19.06 -2.85
N ALA A 174 -7.56 -18.72 -1.58
CA ALA A 174 -7.19 -17.39 -1.15
C ALA A 174 -5.90 -17.44 -0.33
N HIS A 175 -4.98 -16.51 -0.56
CA HIS A 175 -3.76 -16.37 0.23
C HIS A 175 -3.27 -14.92 0.25
N VAL A 176 -2.42 -14.61 1.23
CA VAL A 176 -1.85 -13.28 1.41
C VAL A 176 -0.63 -13.11 0.50
N VAL A 177 -0.62 -12.05 -0.28
CA VAL A 177 0.44 -11.73 -1.26
C VAL A 177 1.17 -10.42 -0.94
N ALA A 178 0.60 -9.58 -0.09
CA ALA A 178 1.29 -8.43 0.47
C ALA A 178 0.75 -8.07 1.85
N ARG A 179 1.55 -7.39 2.65
CA ARG A 179 1.12 -6.77 3.92
C ARG A 179 1.67 -5.35 4.03
N TYR A 180 0.84 -4.45 4.51
CA TYR A 180 1.23 -3.10 4.87
C TYR A 180 1.10 -2.91 6.39
N ALA A 181 2.18 -2.44 7.01
CA ALA A 181 2.24 -2.14 8.43
C ALA A 181 2.59 -0.66 8.66
N HIS A 182 1.74 0.01 9.43
CA HIS A 182 1.91 1.39 9.84
C HIS A 182 2.56 1.47 11.24
N PRO A 183 3.47 2.44 11.50
CA PRO A 183 4.07 2.59 12.82
C PRO A 183 3.02 2.96 13.89
N PRO A 184 2.93 2.22 15.01
CA PRO A 184 1.95 2.51 16.05
C PRO A 184 2.17 3.92 16.61
N GLY A 185 1.07 4.67 16.80
CA GLY A 185 1.10 6.03 17.35
C GLY A 185 1.56 7.13 16.38
N SER A 186 1.92 6.79 15.15
CA SER A 186 2.27 7.82 14.15
C SER A 186 1.02 8.53 13.61
N MET A 187 1.03 9.86 13.64
CA MET A 187 0.00 10.67 12.97
C MET A 187 0.18 10.67 11.44
N TYR A 188 1.37 10.33 10.95
CA TYR A 188 1.70 10.31 9.53
C TYR A 188 1.39 8.95 8.91
N ARG A 189 1.11 8.91 7.61
CA ARG A 189 0.62 7.70 6.91
C ARG A 189 1.70 6.92 6.15
N GLY A 190 2.97 7.03 6.56
CA GLY A 190 4.05 6.17 6.06
C GLY A 190 4.08 4.81 6.75
N GLY A 191 4.80 3.85 6.17
CA GLY A 191 4.84 2.47 6.68
C GLY A 191 5.63 1.52 5.80
N ILE A 192 5.64 0.24 6.16
CA ILE A 192 6.34 -0.82 5.40
C ILE A 192 5.32 -1.64 4.64
N LEU A 193 5.54 -1.77 3.33
CA LEU A 193 4.82 -2.65 2.43
C LEU A 193 5.72 -3.83 2.06
N SER A 194 5.39 -5.02 2.53
CA SER A 194 6.05 -6.27 2.16
C SER A 194 5.24 -6.97 1.08
N VAL A 195 5.88 -7.37 -0.02
CA VAL A 195 5.23 -7.92 -1.23
C VAL A 195 5.92 -9.21 -1.66
N ASP A 196 5.16 -10.22 -2.03
CA ASP A 196 5.64 -11.37 -2.80
C ASP A 196 5.50 -11.08 -4.30
N GLU A 197 6.59 -10.66 -4.94
CA GLU A 197 6.60 -10.30 -6.37
C GLU A 197 6.28 -11.47 -7.31
N ASN A 198 6.37 -12.72 -6.83
CA ASN A 198 5.98 -13.87 -7.64
C ASN A 198 4.46 -13.97 -7.79
N GLU A 199 3.72 -13.32 -6.89
CA GLU A 199 2.26 -13.41 -6.81
C GLU A 199 1.56 -12.12 -7.24
N VAL A 200 2.21 -10.96 -7.06
CA VAL A 200 1.71 -9.66 -7.48
C VAL A 200 2.86 -8.71 -7.79
N ASP A 201 2.76 -7.98 -8.91
CA ASP A 201 3.74 -6.95 -9.27
C ASP A 201 3.86 -5.88 -8.16
N VAL A 202 5.10 -5.51 -7.82
CA VAL A 202 5.39 -4.58 -6.72
C VAL A 202 4.82 -3.19 -6.95
N VAL A 203 4.81 -2.70 -8.19
CA VAL A 203 4.25 -1.39 -8.54
C VAL A 203 2.73 -1.42 -8.41
N VAL A 204 2.08 -2.49 -8.86
CA VAL A 204 0.63 -2.69 -8.65
C VAL A 204 0.30 -2.73 -7.16
N ALA A 205 1.03 -3.52 -6.36
CA ALA A 205 0.82 -3.60 -4.92
C ALA A 205 1.06 -2.23 -4.24
N LEU A 206 2.13 -1.53 -4.60
CA LEU A 206 2.48 -0.20 -4.09
C LEU A 206 1.40 0.83 -4.37
N VAL A 207 0.99 0.96 -5.63
CA VAL A 207 0.04 2.01 -6.03
C VAL A 207 -1.35 1.72 -5.47
N THR A 208 -1.80 0.47 -5.47
CA THR A 208 -3.09 0.10 -4.85
C THR A 208 -3.07 0.26 -3.33
N CYS A 209 -1.92 0.05 -2.66
CA CYS A 209 -1.73 0.38 -1.25
C CYS A 209 -1.89 1.89 -1.01
N CYS A 210 -1.24 2.73 -1.82
CA CYS A 210 -1.38 4.19 -1.77
C CYS A 210 -2.83 4.66 -2.00
N VAL A 211 -3.56 4.03 -2.92
CA VAL A 211 -5.00 4.28 -3.14
C VAL A 211 -5.78 4.05 -1.85
N MET A 212 -5.59 2.89 -1.23
CA MET A 212 -6.26 2.51 0.01
C MET A 212 -5.93 3.49 1.14
N ILE A 213 -4.66 3.85 1.33
CA ILE A 213 -4.23 4.79 2.37
C ILE A 213 -4.84 6.18 2.14
N LYS A 214 -4.79 6.72 0.91
CA LYS A 214 -5.40 8.03 0.62
C LYS A 214 -6.90 8.03 0.83
N LYS A 215 -7.62 6.99 0.39
CA LYS A 215 -9.07 6.85 0.63
C LYS A 215 -9.38 6.75 2.13
N ARG A 216 -8.51 6.13 2.92
CA ARG A 216 -8.64 6.11 4.38
C ARG A 216 -8.59 7.49 4.99
N VAL A 217 -7.57 8.26 4.64
CA VAL A 217 -7.46 9.64 5.13
C VAL A 217 -8.65 10.48 4.64
N GLN A 218 -9.06 10.30 3.39
CA GLN A 218 -10.23 10.98 2.84
C GLN A 218 -11.51 10.65 3.62
N LYS A 219 -11.74 9.38 3.94
CA LYS A 219 -12.90 8.97 4.76
C LYS A 219 -12.85 9.56 6.16
N ASP A 220 -11.67 9.58 6.79
CA ASP A 220 -11.49 10.19 8.10
C ASP A 220 -11.96 11.66 8.05
N VAL A 221 -11.60 12.41 7.00
CA VAL A 221 -12.05 13.80 6.76
C VAL A 221 -13.55 13.89 6.45
N GLU A 222 -14.08 13.05 5.55
CA GLU A 222 -15.50 13.00 5.18
C GLU A 222 -16.41 12.69 6.39
N THR A 223 -15.94 11.83 7.30
CA THR A 223 -16.72 11.38 8.47
C THR A 223 -16.64 12.39 9.62
N LEU A 224 -15.47 13.00 9.84
CA LEU A 224 -15.25 13.91 10.97
C LEU A 224 -15.71 15.35 10.69
N GLY A 225 -16.08 15.69 9.44
CA GLY A 225 -16.73 16.96 9.12
C GLY A 225 -15.89 18.22 9.37
N VAL A 226 -14.58 18.09 9.55
CA VAL A 226 -13.67 19.21 9.79
C VAL A 226 -12.59 19.20 8.71
N ALA A 227 -12.67 20.21 7.85
CA ALA A 227 -11.58 20.61 6.97
C ALA A 227 -10.34 20.91 7.83
N SER A 228 -9.20 20.34 7.44
CA SER A 228 -7.89 20.93 7.74
C SER A 228 -7.81 22.34 7.16
#